data_AF-E6VZ63-F1
#
_entry.id   AF-E6VZ63-F1
#
_cell.length_a   1.000
_cell.length_b   1.000
_cell.length_c   1.000
_cell.angle_alpha   90.00
_cell.angle_beta   90.00
_cell.angle_gamma   90.00
#
_symmetry.space_group_name_H-M   'P 1'
#
loop_
_entity.id
_entity.type
_entity.pdbx_description
1 polymer ?
#
loop_
_entity_poly.entity_id
_entity_poly.type
_entity_poly.pdbx_seq_one_letter_code
_entity_poly.pdbx_strand_id
1 'polypeptide(L)'
;MKYTCLLLLVSLALSSVGCSTWGSTTKYVKKSWDSTKDYIDPPPQIDTDSYQFSNPNQEKLARLFTPVDGPLTSLGRFVDDMDTMPDADWMDLLLARFPWAHRVLVTDVEGTIIMMQPETPVKKIESPLVFEGVWRDIQLLTVVDYSDLGPELYIGRPYFKDIEFRGLIGVGFDPRTLLGLSPEPEQLIIIHPGGGVWSRGADVDEAALLALPWESLLHDHVDGQVEAGGRFYTWIVRYIGDSSYIYATESVDPKAGNKSWWFF
;
A
#
# COMPACT_ATOMS: atom_id res chain seq x y z
N MET A 1 -49.92 31.54 -57.29
CA MET A 1 -50.69 31.21 -56.07
C MET A 1 -51.13 29.74 -55.94
N LYS A 2 -51.16 28.91 -57.01
CA LYS A 2 -51.57 27.49 -56.88
C LYS A 2 -50.47 26.53 -56.37
N TYR A 3 -49.19 26.80 -56.65
CA TYR A 3 -48.08 25.92 -56.25
C TYR A 3 -47.55 26.17 -54.82
N THR A 4 -47.77 27.36 -54.26
CA THR A 4 -47.36 27.71 -52.89
C THR A 4 -48.22 27.05 -51.82
N CYS A 5 -49.52 26.85 -52.05
CA CYS A 5 -50.37 26.06 -51.14
C CYS A 5 -50.03 24.57 -51.17
N LEU A 6 -49.60 24.03 -52.32
CA LEU A 6 -49.27 22.60 -52.45
C LEU A 6 -47.96 22.26 -51.72
N LEU A 7 -46.95 23.14 -51.78
CA LEU A 7 -45.70 22.99 -51.04
C LEU A 7 -45.90 23.07 -49.52
N LEU A 8 -46.78 23.97 -49.05
CA LEU A 8 -47.11 24.10 -47.62
C LEU A 8 -47.84 22.86 -47.08
N LEU A 9 -48.75 22.28 -47.85
CA LEU A 9 -49.46 21.05 -47.47
C LEU A 9 -48.54 19.81 -47.42
N VAL A 10 -47.58 19.72 -48.35
CA VAL A 10 -46.59 18.63 -48.32
C VAL A 10 -45.62 18.76 -47.14
N SER A 11 -45.18 19.98 -46.80
CA SER A 11 -44.33 20.20 -45.61
C SER A 11 -45.05 19.93 -44.28
N LEU A 12 -46.37 20.15 -44.21
CA LEU A 12 -47.17 19.85 -43.02
C LEU A 12 -47.47 18.36 -42.88
N ALA A 13 -47.60 17.64 -43.99
CA ALA A 13 -47.76 16.19 -44.01
C ALA A 13 -46.46 15.46 -43.59
N LEU A 14 -45.29 15.95 -44.01
CA LEU A 14 -43.99 15.35 -43.65
C LEU A 14 -43.60 15.56 -42.17
N SER A 15 -44.08 16.63 -41.54
CA SER A 15 -43.78 16.95 -40.12
C SER A 15 -44.69 16.23 -39.11
N SER A 16 -45.83 15.68 -39.55
CA SER A 16 -46.73 14.92 -38.67
C SER A 16 -46.39 13.43 -38.56
N VAL A 17 -45.56 12.89 -39.46
CA VAL A 17 -45.12 11.48 -39.43
C VAL A 17 -43.95 11.26 -38.46
N GLY A 18 -43.13 12.29 -38.18
CA GLY A 18 -41.93 12.14 -37.34
C GLY A 18 -42.19 12.01 -35.82
N CYS A 19 -43.26 12.64 -35.31
CA CYS A 19 -43.51 12.67 -33.86
C CYS A 19 -44.00 11.33 -33.29
N SER A 20 -44.77 10.54 -34.04
CA SER A 20 -45.25 9.23 -33.57
C SER A 20 -44.16 8.16 -33.64
N THR A 21 -43.28 8.22 -34.63
CA THR A 21 -42.15 7.30 -34.78
C THR A 21 -41.12 7.51 -33.67
N TRP A 22 -40.78 8.75 -33.33
CA TRP A 22 -39.85 9.06 -32.21
C TRP A 22 -40.36 8.54 -30.86
N GLY A 23 -41.66 8.70 -30.57
CA GLY A 23 -42.29 8.16 -29.36
C GLY A 23 -42.28 6.62 -29.31
N SER A 24 -42.42 5.97 -30.47
CA SER A 24 -42.34 4.51 -30.54
C SER A 24 -40.91 4.00 -30.38
N THR A 25 -39.94 4.59 -31.09
CA THR A 25 -38.52 4.18 -31.07
C THR A 25 -37.90 4.37 -29.70
N THR A 26 -38.19 5.50 -29.02
CA THR A 26 -37.71 5.74 -27.66
C THR A 26 -38.29 4.73 -26.66
N LYS A 27 -39.56 4.34 -26.82
CA LYS A 27 -40.19 3.32 -25.97
C LYS A 27 -39.64 1.91 -26.24
N TYR A 28 -39.33 1.58 -27.49
CA TYR A 28 -38.68 0.32 -27.87
C TYR A 28 -37.25 0.24 -27.34
N VAL A 29 -36.45 1.30 -27.52
CA VAL A 29 -35.08 1.39 -27.01
C VAL A 29 -35.06 1.30 -25.49
N LYS A 30 -35.96 2.00 -24.80
CA LYS A 30 -36.08 1.92 -23.34
C LYS A 30 -36.48 0.52 -22.87
N LYS A 31 -37.43 -0.13 -23.54
CA LYS A 31 -37.86 -1.49 -23.20
C LYS A 31 -36.76 -2.53 -23.46
N SER A 32 -36.01 -2.39 -24.55
CA SER A 32 -34.84 -3.23 -24.83
C SER A 32 -33.75 -2.99 -23.79
N TRP A 33 -33.44 -1.73 -23.48
CA TRP A 33 -32.47 -1.37 -22.45
C TRP A 33 -32.85 -1.94 -21.09
N ASP A 34 -34.09 -1.74 -20.62
CA ASP A 34 -34.57 -2.25 -19.34
C ASP A 34 -34.52 -3.80 -19.29
N SER A 35 -34.75 -4.49 -20.42
CA SER A 35 -34.68 -5.96 -20.47
C SER A 35 -33.26 -6.53 -20.51
N THR A 36 -32.26 -5.73 -20.88
CA THR A 36 -30.87 -6.17 -21.07
C THR A 36 -29.91 -5.56 -20.04
N LYS A 37 -30.32 -4.49 -19.35
CA LYS A 37 -29.52 -3.77 -18.35
C LYS A 37 -29.03 -4.71 -17.26
N ASP A 38 -29.89 -5.59 -16.73
CA ASP A 38 -29.49 -6.47 -15.63
C ASP A 38 -28.60 -7.66 -16.05
N TYR A 39 -28.48 -7.91 -17.36
CA TYR A 39 -27.53 -8.88 -17.92
C TYR A 39 -26.16 -8.25 -18.25
N ILE A 40 -26.16 -7.00 -18.72
CA ILE A 40 -24.94 -6.26 -19.07
C ILE A 40 -24.32 -5.59 -17.84
N ASP A 41 -25.15 -5.14 -16.91
CA ASP A 41 -24.79 -4.41 -15.69
C ASP A 41 -25.66 -4.93 -14.52
N PRO A 42 -25.40 -6.18 -14.06
CA PRO A 42 -26.13 -6.75 -12.95
C PRO A 42 -25.97 -5.83 -11.72
N PRO A 43 -27.05 -5.56 -10.98
CA PRO A 43 -26.96 -4.73 -9.79
C PRO A 43 -25.95 -5.34 -8.81
N PRO A 44 -25.02 -4.55 -8.27
CA PRO A 44 -23.98 -5.06 -7.39
C PRO A 44 -24.64 -5.69 -6.16
N GLN A 45 -24.39 -6.98 -5.95
CA GLN A 45 -24.78 -7.68 -4.74
C GLN A 45 -23.60 -7.63 -3.78
N ILE A 46 -23.80 -7.04 -2.60
CA ILE A 46 -22.83 -7.08 -1.51
C ILE A 46 -23.13 -8.36 -0.73
N ASP A 47 -22.33 -9.39 -0.96
CA ASP A 47 -22.35 -10.60 -0.15
C ASP A 47 -21.60 -10.31 1.17
N THR A 48 -22.35 -10.10 2.25
CA THR A 48 -21.79 -9.86 3.58
C THR A 48 -21.22 -11.11 4.24
N ASP A 49 -21.57 -12.30 3.73
CA ASP A 49 -21.11 -13.60 4.27
C ASP A 49 -19.92 -14.17 3.49
N SER A 50 -19.60 -13.62 2.32
CA SER A 50 -18.40 -13.96 1.55
C SER A 50 -17.07 -13.69 2.28
N TYR A 51 -17.09 -12.81 3.29
CA TYR A 51 -15.91 -12.35 4.04
C TYR A 51 -15.56 -13.24 5.24
N GLN A 52 -15.70 -14.56 5.11
CA GLN A 52 -15.20 -15.51 6.12
C GLN A 52 -13.94 -16.18 5.60
N PHE A 53 -12.81 -15.91 6.26
CA PHE A 53 -11.56 -16.58 5.96
C PHE A 53 -11.72 -18.09 6.18
N SER A 54 -11.45 -18.88 5.14
CA SER A 54 -11.48 -20.34 5.28
C SER A 54 -10.32 -20.89 6.12
N ASN A 55 -9.24 -20.11 6.27
CA ASN A 55 -8.04 -20.48 6.99
C ASN A 55 -7.89 -19.60 8.24
N PRO A 56 -7.98 -20.17 9.45
CA PRO A 56 -7.89 -19.41 10.70
C PRO A 56 -6.54 -18.74 10.91
N ASN A 57 -5.46 -19.28 10.31
CA ASN A 57 -4.15 -18.65 10.39
C ASN A 57 -4.10 -17.34 9.60
N GLN A 58 -4.68 -17.35 8.39
CA GLN A 58 -4.77 -16.17 7.53
C GLN A 58 -5.69 -15.12 8.15
N GLU A 59 -6.81 -15.54 8.74
CA GLU A 59 -7.72 -14.64 9.47
C GLU A 59 -7.00 -13.92 10.61
N LYS A 60 -6.27 -14.68 11.44
CA LYS A 60 -5.47 -14.12 12.54
C LYS A 60 -4.44 -13.13 11.99
N LEU A 61 -3.64 -13.54 11.01
CA LEU A 61 -2.61 -12.68 10.42
C LEU A 61 -3.23 -11.39 9.88
N ALA A 62 -4.28 -11.47 9.08
CA ALA A 62 -4.98 -10.34 8.48
C ALA A 62 -5.49 -9.35 9.54
N ARG A 63 -6.09 -9.85 10.63
CA ARG A 63 -6.53 -9.02 11.77
C ARG A 63 -5.38 -8.25 12.40
N LEU A 64 -4.21 -8.89 12.52
CA LEU A 64 -3.03 -8.30 13.16
C LEU A 64 -2.32 -7.29 12.28
N PHE A 65 -2.05 -7.62 11.01
CA PHE A 65 -1.17 -6.80 10.15
C PHE A 65 -1.90 -5.63 9.47
N THR A 66 -3.20 -5.75 9.16
CA THR A 66 -3.93 -4.71 8.39
C THR A 66 -3.88 -3.32 9.04
N PRO A 67 -4.07 -3.17 10.37
CA PRO A 67 -3.94 -1.87 11.05
C PRO A 67 -2.52 -1.28 11.02
N VAL A 68 -1.51 -2.11 10.73
CA VAL A 68 -0.09 -1.74 10.67
C VAL A 68 0.33 -1.37 9.24
N ASP A 69 -0.04 -2.19 8.26
CA ASP A 69 0.33 -2.02 6.84
C ASP A 69 -0.36 -0.83 6.18
N GLY A 70 -1.61 -0.52 6.56
CA GLY A 70 -2.35 0.62 6.00
C GLY A 70 -1.66 1.97 6.27
N PRO A 71 -1.32 2.30 7.53
CA PRO A 71 -0.55 3.51 7.87
C PRO A 71 0.82 3.56 7.19
N LEU A 72 1.54 2.43 7.13
CA LEU A 72 2.85 2.36 6.49
C LEU A 72 2.78 2.60 4.98
N THR A 73 1.81 1.97 4.30
CA THR A 73 1.51 2.22 2.88
C THR A 73 1.14 3.68 2.65
N SER A 74 0.37 4.28 3.55
CA SER A 74 -0.03 5.69 3.47
C SER A 74 1.15 6.64 3.65
N LEU A 75 2.09 6.33 4.55
CA LEU A 75 3.33 7.07 4.70
C LEU A 75 4.18 6.95 3.44
N GLY A 76 4.36 5.74 2.93
CA GLY A 76 5.11 5.48 1.70
C GLY A 76 4.61 6.34 0.54
N ARG A 77 3.29 6.36 0.30
CA ARG A 77 2.68 7.22 -0.73
C ARG A 77 2.89 8.71 -0.46
N PHE A 78 2.72 9.15 0.79
CA PHE A 78 2.87 10.56 1.12
C PHE A 78 4.30 11.07 0.88
N VAL A 79 5.30 10.23 1.16
CA VAL A 79 6.71 10.53 0.88
C VAL A 79 6.98 10.41 -0.62
N ASP A 80 6.44 9.39 -1.27
CA ASP A 80 6.61 9.16 -2.70
C ASP A 80 6.00 10.29 -3.55
N ASP A 81 4.96 10.98 -3.09
CA ASP A 81 4.38 12.12 -3.79
C ASP A 81 5.26 13.39 -3.76
N MET A 82 6.32 13.43 -2.95
CA MET A 82 7.18 14.63 -2.79
C MET A 82 8.50 14.51 -3.57
N ASP A 83 8.51 15.01 -4.80
CA ASP A 83 9.69 15.01 -5.68
C ASP A 83 10.46 16.35 -5.70
N THR A 84 10.00 17.34 -4.94
CA THR A 84 10.64 18.66 -4.79
C THR A 84 11.13 18.87 -3.35
N MET A 85 11.93 19.92 -3.15
CA MET A 85 12.43 20.24 -1.81
C MET A 85 11.25 20.54 -0.86
N PRO A 86 11.10 19.77 0.24
CA PRO A 86 10.00 19.98 1.16
C PRO A 86 10.24 21.24 1.99
N ASP A 87 9.16 21.92 2.36
CA ASP A 87 9.17 23.03 3.31
C ASP A 87 8.86 22.56 4.74
N ALA A 88 8.96 23.49 5.70
CA ALA A 88 8.67 23.21 7.10
C ALA A 88 7.21 22.76 7.31
N ASP A 89 6.26 23.38 6.60
CA ASP A 89 4.84 23.07 6.71
C ASP A 89 4.54 21.63 6.26
N TRP A 90 5.20 21.14 5.20
CA TRP A 90 5.07 19.75 4.76
C TRP A 90 5.65 18.77 5.78
N MET A 91 6.82 19.07 6.36
CA MET A 91 7.42 18.21 7.37
C MET A 91 6.58 18.15 8.66
N ASP A 92 6.04 19.30 9.09
CA ASP A 92 5.12 19.38 10.23
C ASP A 92 3.83 18.59 9.95
N LEU A 93 3.28 18.70 8.74
CA LEU A 93 2.11 17.92 8.31
C LEU A 93 2.40 16.42 8.30
N LEU A 94 3.59 16.01 7.86
CA LEU A 94 4.00 14.60 7.88
C LEU A 94 3.97 14.05 9.30
N LEU A 95 4.65 14.73 10.23
CA LEU A 95 4.72 14.30 11.63
C LEU A 95 3.35 14.34 12.32
N ALA A 96 2.49 15.30 11.96
CA ALA A 96 1.12 15.36 12.46
C ALA A 96 0.24 14.20 11.93
N ARG A 97 0.42 13.83 10.65
CA ARG A 97 -0.33 12.74 10.00
C ARG A 97 0.16 11.36 10.42
N PHE A 98 1.46 11.23 10.69
CA PHE A 98 2.13 9.99 11.05
C PHE A 98 2.85 10.16 12.40
N PRO A 99 2.11 10.21 13.52
CA PRO A 99 2.68 10.49 14.84
C PRO A 99 3.61 9.38 15.39
N TRP A 100 3.66 8.24 14.69
CA TRP A 100 4.59 7.14 14.97
C TRP A 100 5.92 7.28 14.22
N ALA A 101 6.02 8.22 13.26
CA ALA A 101 7.27 8.60 12.64
C ALA A 101 8.11 9.39 13.66
N HIS A 102 9.40 9.09 13.73
CA HIS A 102 10.29 9.70 14.70
C HIS A 102 10.97 10.95 14.16
N ARG A 103 11.26 10.97 12.87
CA ARG A 103 11.92 12.10 12.23
C ARG A 103 11.64 12.20 10.74
N VAL A 104 11.82 13.41 10.22
CA VAL A 104 12.00 13.71 8.80
C VAL A 104 13.37 14.35 8.65
N LEU A 105 14.10 14.00 7.60
CA LEU A 105 15.38 14.60 7.25
C LEU A 105 15.44 14.88 5.75
N VAL A 106 16.23 15.89 5.39
CA VAL A 106 16.53 16.24 4.02
C VAL A 106 18.04 16.37 3.88
N THR A 107 18.59 15.76 2.84
CA THR A 107 20.03 15.81 2.54
C THR A 107 20.32 16.64 1.31
N ASP A 108 21.57 17.09 1.15
CA ASP A 108 22.09 17.56 -0.12
C ASP A 108 22.57 16.38 -1.02
N VAL A 109 23.24 16.71 -2.13
CA VAL A 109 23.74 15.73 -3.11
C VAL A 109 24.93 14.93 -2.57
N GLU A 110 25.62 15.45 -1.57
CA GLU A 110 26.72 14.79 -0.86
C GLU A 110 26.21 13.91 0.29
N GLY A 111 24.90 13.93 0.58
CA GLY A 111 24.29 13.18 1.69
C GLY A 111 24.39 13.89 3.04
N THR A 112 24.78 15.17 3.07
CA THR A 112 24.80 15.98 4.28
C THR A 112 23.38 16.38 4.66
N ILE A 113 22.99 16.16 5.91
CA ILE A 113 21.68 16.57 6.42
C ILE A 113 21.62 18.09 6.48
N ILE A 114 20.74 18.70 5.68
CA ILE A 114 20.53 20.15 5.62
C ILE A 114 19.29 20.58 6.43
N MET A 115 18.31 19.69 6.61
CA MET A 115 17.12 19.91 7.43
C MET A 115 16.77 18.61 8.16
N MET A 116 16.32 18.73 9.41
CA MET A 116 15.84 17.60 10.18
C MET A 116 14.82 18.06 11.22
N GLN A 117 13.72 17.32 11.34
CA GLN A 117 12.72 17.51 12.38
C GLN A 117 12.45 16.17 13.08
N PRO A 118 12.50 16.10 14.43
CA PRO A 118 12.97 17.16 15.33
C PRO A 118 14.47 17.45 15.14
N GLU A 119 14.91 18.68 15.42
CA GLU A 119 16.33 19.08 15.26
C GLU A 119 17.28 18.25 16.13
N THR A 120 16.81 17.80 17.30
CA THR A 120 17.55 16.90 18.18
C THR A 120 16.85 15.54 18.18
N PRO A 121 17.40 14.54 17.48
CA PRO A 121 16.77 13.23 17.41
C PRO A 121 17.09 12.41 18.66
N VAL A 122 16.18 11.50 19.00
CA VAL A 122 16.36 10.59 20.13
C VAL A 122 17.44 9.55 19.84
N LYS A 123 17.43 8.95 18.64
CA LYS A 123 18.50 8.05 18.17
C LYS A 123 19.46 8.81 17.25
N LYS A 124 20.76 8.63 17.43
CA LYS A 124 21.74 9.16 16.48
C LYS A 124 21.75 8.26 15.25
N ILE A 125 22.01 8.85 14.09
CA ILE A 125 22.29 8.10 12.87
C ILE A 125 23.73 7.60 13.01
N GLU A 126 23.92 6.29 13.13
CA GLU A 126 25.23 5.70 13.45
C GLU A 126 26.07 5.43 12.21
N SER A 127 25.43 5.03 11.11
CA SER A 127 26.06 4.85 9.81
C SER A 127 25.58 5.93 8.84
N PRO A 128 26.44 6.42 7.92
CA PRO A 128 25.96 7.29 6.86
C PRO A 128 24.83 6.59 6.11
N LEU A 129 23.68 7.27 5.99
CA LEU A 129 22.54 6.73 5.25
C LEU A 129 22.91 6.69 3.77
N VAL A 130 23.42 5.54 3.33
CA VAL A 130 23.73 5.30 1.91
C VAL A 130 22.48 4.73 1.27
N PHE A 131 21.76 5.60 0.59
CA PHE A 131 20.74 5.17 -0.35
C PHE A 131 21.47 4.83 -1.66
N GLU A 132 21.59 3.56 -1.98
CA GLU A 132 22.14 3.12 -3.26
C GLU A 132 21.14 3.43 -4.39
N GLY A 133 21.08 4.70 -4.78
CA GLY A 133 20.26 5.15 -5.90
C GLY A 133 20.97 4.89 -7.23
N VAL A 134 20.34 4.10 -8.10
CA VAL A 134 20.68 4.17 -9.53
C VAL A 134 20.26 5.57 -10.00
N TRP A 135 21.12 6.25 -10.78
CA TRP A 135 20.98 7.68 -11.19
C TRP A 135 19.69 8.04 -11.99
N ARG A 136 18.73 7.12 -12.09
CA ARG A 136 17.42 7.26 -12.72
C ARG A 136 16.27 6.70 -11.88
N ASP A 137 16.57 6.14 -10.72
CA ASP A 137 15.55 5.57 -9.87
C ASP A 137 14.88 6.68 -9.08
N ILE A 138 13.66 7.02 -9.49
CA ILE A 138 12.77 7.95 -8.79
C ILE A 138 11.93 7.23 -7.74
N GLN A 139 12.17 5.93 -7.55
CA GLN A 139 11.41 5.09 -6.64
C GLN A 139 11.72 5.43 -5.18
N LEU A 140 10.76 5.08 -4.33
CA LEU A 140 10.92 5.06 -2.89
C LEU A 140 12.03 4.06 -2.52
N LEU A 141 13.00 4.54 -1.75
CA LEU A 141 14.15 3.79 -1.25
C LEU A 141 13.94 3.49 0.22
N THR A 142 14.48 2.37 0.70
CA THR A 142 14.52 2.09 2.14
C THR A 142 15.89 1.66 2.62
N VAL A 143 16.23 2.07 3.83
CA VAL A 143 17.50 1.77 4.50
C VAL A 143 17.21 1.50 5.96
N VAL A 144 17.85 0.49 6.55
CA VAL A 144 17.75 0.22 7.99
C VAL A 144 19.06 0.59 8.67
N ASP A 145 18.97 1.45 9.68
CA ASP A 145 20.08 1.78 10.57
C ASP A 145 19.98 0.96 11.85
N TYR A 146 20.94 0.07 12.09
CA TYR A 146 20.97 -0.81 13.26
C TYR A 146 21.76 -0.18 14.40
N SER A 147 21.13 0.79 15.09
CA SER A 147 21.74 1.47 16.24
C SER A 147 21.68 0.64 17.54
N ASP A 148 22.51 1.00 18.53
CA ASP A 148 22.48 0.40 19.88
C ASP A 148 21.12 0.56 20.58
N LEU A 149 20.38 1.63 20.24
CA LEU A 149 19.02 1.89 20.75
C LEU A 149 17.94 1.11 19.98
N GLY A 150 18.37 0.20 19.12
CA GLY A 150 17.57 -0.65 18.27
C GLY A 150 17.39 -0.05 16.87
N PRO A 151 17.03 -0.91 15.91
CA PRO A 151 16.91 -0.56 14.50
C PRO A 151 15.93 0.58 14.23
N GLU A 152 16.26 1.42 13.25
CA GLU A 152 15.42 2.47 12.71
C GLU A 152 15.33 2.29 11.19
N LEU A 153 14.11 2.20 10.68
CA LEU A 153 13.82 2.11 9.26
C LEU A 153 13.68 3.54 8.71
N TYR A 154 14.40 3.80 7.64
CA TYR A 154 14.29 5.00 6.84
C TYR A 154 13.61 4.65 5.53
N ILE A 155 12.54 5.38 5.20
CA ILE A 155 11.97 5.40 3.86
C ILE A 155 12.25 6.77 3.26
N GLY A 156 12.59 6.83 1.99
CA GLY A 156 12.95 8.10 1.39
C GLY A 156 12.90 8.08 -0.12
N ARG A 157 13.07 9.24 -0.74
CA ARG A 157 13.15 9.35 -2.19
C ARG A 157 14.05 10.52 -2.60
N PRO A 158 14.58 10.50 -3.83
CA PRO A 158 15.26 11.65 -4.37
C PRO A 158 14.30 12.81 -4.64
N TYR A 159 14.78 14.02 -4.39
CA TYR A 159 14.13 15.26 -4.81
C TYR A 159 15.01 16.02 -5.81
N PHE A 160 14.34 16.79 -6.66
CA PHE A 160 14.95 17.42 -7.81
C PHE A 160 14.64 18.91 -7.84
N LYS A 161 15.50 19.65 -8.52
CA LYS A 161 15.21 21.00 -8.99
C LYS A 161 15.37 21.00 -10.50
N ASP A 162 14.27 21.25 -11.19
CA ASP A 162 14.13 21.05 -12.63
C ASP A 162 14.39 19.58 -13.01
N ILE A 163 15.58 19.27 -13.52
CA ILE A 163 16.02 17.89 -13.87
C ILE A 163 17.25 17.45 -13.08
N GLU A 164 17.76 18.31 -12.19
CA GLU A 164 18.97 18.04 -11.43
C GLU A 164 18.62 17.44 -10.08
N PHE A 165 19.25 16.31 -9.77
CA PHE A 165 19.22 15.71 -8.45
C PHE A 165 19.75 16.71 -7.41
N ARG A 166 19.05 16.88 -6.29
CA ARG A 166 19.42 17.83 -5.23
C ARG A 166 19.66 17.18 -3.88
N GLY A 167 19.26 15.92 -3.70
CA GLY A 167 19.45 15.17 -2.48
C GLY A 167 18.26 14.27 -2.21
N LEU A 168 18.09 13.88 -0.95
CA LEU A 168 17.10 12.90 -0.53
C LEU A 168 16.19 13.48 0.55
N ILE A 169 14.92 13.07 0.52
CA ILE A 169 13.98 13.20 1.63
C ILE A 169 13.93 11.85 2.31
N GLY A 170 14.06 11.81 3.63
CA GLY A 170 14.01 10.58 4.42
C GLY A 170 13.09 10.74 5.62
N VAL A 171 12.36 9.67 5.94
CA VAL A 171 11.51 9.57 7.13
C VAL A 171 11.98 8.37 7.93
N GLY A 172 12.41 8.62 9.17
CA GLY A 172 12.92 7.60 10.08
C GLY A 172 11.87 7.21 11.12
N PHE A 173 11.70 5.92 11.36
CA PHE A 173 10.85 5.39 12.41
C PHE A 173 11.32 3.99 12.87
N ASP A 174 10.93 3.59 14.07
CA ASP A 174 11.20 2.24 14.56
C ASP A 174 9.99 1.34 14.22
N PRO A 175 10.15 0.26 13.46
CA PRO A 175 9.03 -0.62 13.11
C PRO A 175 8.24 -1.17 14.32
N ARG A 176 8.82 -1.16 15.53
CA ARG A 176 8.11 -1.55 16.76
C ARG A 176 7.05 -0.55 17.21
N THR A 177 7.12 0.72 16.79
CA THR A 177 6.04 1.69 17.07
C THR A 177 4.81 1.37 16.23
N LEU A 178 5.01 0.97 14.98
CA LEU A 178 3.96 0.50 14.07
C LEU A 178 3.27 -0.76 14.56
N LEU A 179 4.01 -1.73 15.13
CA LEU A 179 3.42 -2.92 15.74
C LEU A 179 2.40 -2.56 16.84
N GLY A 180 2.55 -1.42 17.52
CA GLY A 180 1.59 -0.93 18.51
C GLY A 180 0.21 -0.57 17.96
N LEU A 181 0.04 -0.50 16.63
CA LEU A 181 -1.25 -0.29 15.98
C LEU A 181 -2.03 -1.60 15.81
N SER A 182 -1.37 -2.75 15.92
CA SER A 182 -2.02 -4.07 15.93
C SER A 182 -2.90 -4.22 17.18
N PRO A 183 -4.05 -4.92 17.10
CA PRO A 183 -4.88 -5.18 18.28
C PRO A 183 -4.19 -6.07 19.33
N GLU A 184 -3.27 -6.96 18.90
CA GLU A 184 -2.47 -7.82 19.77
C GLU A 184 -0.99 -7.75 19.33
N PRO A 185 -0.27 -6.66 19.65
CA PRO A 185 1.09 -6.40 19.17
C PRO A 185 2.12 -7.48 19.49
N GLU A 186 1.94 -8.19 20.60
CA GLU A 186 2.81 -9.28 21.06
C GLU A 186 2.68 -10.55 20.21
N GLN A 187 1.70 -10.62 19.32
CA GLN A 187 1.48 -11.76 18.42
C GLN A 187 1.90 -11.49 16.97
N LEU A 188 2.28 -10.25 16.65
CA LEU A 188 2.72 -9.85 15.31
C LEU A 188 4.21 -9.54 15.33
N ILE A 189 4.93 -10.11 14.38
CA ILE A 189 6.33 -9.78 14.13
C ILE A 189 6.53 -9.29 12.71
N ILE A 190 7.56 -8.47 12.50
CA ILE A 190 8.02 -8.05 11.17
C ILE A 190 9.42 -8.62 10.98
N ILE A 191 9.66 -9.28 9.86
CA ILE A 191 10.96 -9.84 9.49
C ILE A 191 11.48 -9.06 8.28
N HIS A 192 12.72 -8.57 8.37
CA HIS A 192 13.45 -7.99 7.25
C HIS A 192 14.48 -9.01 6.75
N PRO A 193 14.27 -9.62 5.57
CA PRO A 193 15.23 -10.55 4.97
C PRO A 193 16.62 -9.89 4.86
N GLY A 194 17.60 -10.41 5.58
CA GLY A 194 18.97 -9.86 5.60
C GLY A 194 19.24 -8.83 6.69
N GLY A 195 18.27 -8.52 7.55
CA GLY A 195 18.37 -7.48 8.55
C GLY A 195 18.09 -7.91 9.99
N GLY A 196 16.86 -8.32 10.27
CA GLY A 196 16.45 -8.64 11.64
C GLY A 196 14.97 -8.93 11.80
N VAL A 197 14.57 -9.21 13.05
CA VAL A 197 13.18 -9.43 13.45
C VAL A 197 12.76 -8.31 14.41
N TRP A 198 11.65 -7.66 14.12
CA TRP A 198 11.02 -6.69 15.02
C TRP A 198 9.81 -7.31 15.69
N SER A 199 9.77 -7.26 17.01
CA SER A 199 8.65 -7.71 17.82
C SER A 199 8.36 -6.73 18.96
N ARG A 200 7.15 -6.81 19.52
CA ARG A 200 6.76 -6.03 20.70
C ARG A 200 6.36 -6.96 21.85
N GLY A 201 7.33 -7.73 22.34
CA GLY A 201 7.14 -8.68 23.43
C GLY A 201 6.77 -10.11 23.01
N ALA A 202 6.84 -10.41 21.71
CA ALA A 202 6.71 -11.77 21.22
C ALA A 202 7.94 -12.59 21.64
N ASP A 203 7.72 -13.74 22.27
CA ASP A 203 8.77 -14.72 22.55
C ASP A 203 9.03 -15.54 21.28
N VAL A 204 10.05 -15.16 20.51
CA VAL A 204 10.38 -15.77 19.21
C VAL A 204 11.86 -16.11 19.11
N ASP A 205 12.16 -17.19 18.41
CA ASP A 205 13.53 -17.55 18.03
C ASP A 205 13.94 -16.76 16.78
N GLU A 206 14.46 -15.55 16.99
CA GLU A 206 14.88 -14.66 15.90
C GLU A 206 15.94 -15.29 15.01
N ALA A 207 16.88 -16.05 15.60
CA ALA A 207 17.95 -16.70 14.85
C ALA A 207 17.38 -17.78 13.92
N ALA A 208 16.44 -18.60 14.39
CA ALA A 208 15.77 -19.58 13.56
C ALA A 208 14.94 -18.93 12.44
N LEU A 209 14.25 -17.83 12.73
CA LEU A 209 13.47 -17.10 11.72
C LEU A 209 14.38 -16.49 10.65
N LEU A 210 15.54 -15.93 11.02
CA LEU A 210 16.49 -15.34 10.07
C LEU A 210 17.27 -16.40 9.27
N ALA A 211 17.39 -17.63 9.79
CA ALA A 211 18.03 -18.74 9.09
C ALA A 211 17.17 -19.36 7.98
N LEU A 212 15.88 -19.02 7.89
CA LEU A 212 15.00 -19.47 6.82
C LEU A 212 15.47 -18.92 5.45
N PRO A 213 15.31 -19.68 4.35
CA PRO A 213 15.75 -19.27 3.02
C PRO A 213 14.77 -18.26 2.39
N TRP A 214 14.62 -17.09 3.01
CA TRP A 214 13.62 -16.08 2.61
C TRP A 214 13.72 -15.69 1.14
N GLU A 215 14.92 -15.51 0.60
CA GLU A 215 15.11 -15.20 -0.82
C GLU A 215 14.45 -16.23 -1.75
N SER A 216 14.63 -17.52 -1.46
CA SER A 216 13.99 -18.59 -2.23
C SER A 216 12.49 -18.65 -2.00
N LEU A 217 12.02 -18.42 -0.76
CA LEU A 217 10.59 -18.44 -0.44
C LEU A 217 9.83 -17.31 -1.14
N LEU A 218 10.40 -16.10 -1.13
CA LEU A 218 9.81 -14.90 -1.71
C LEU A 218 9.84 -14.89 -3.24
N HIS A 219 10.69 -15.70 -3.86
CA HIS A 219 10.69 -15.89 -5.31
C HIS A 219 9.40 -16.60 -5.78
N ASP A 220 8.93 -17.59 -5.03
CA ASP A 220 7.82 -18.45 -5.44
C ASP A 220 6.49 -18.06 -4.80
N HIS A 221 6.52 -17.37 -3.67
CA HIS A 221 5.34 -17.13 -2.83
C HIS A 221 5.31 -15.73 -2.22
N VAL A 222 4.10 -15.19 -2.08
CA VAL A 222 3.83 -13.92 -1.38
C VAL A 222 3.25 -14.12 0.03
N ASP A 223 2.86 -15.35 0.35
CA ASP A 223 2.34 -15.76 1.65
C ASP A 223 2.64 -17.25 1.87
N GLY A 224 2.55 -17.70 3.12
CA GLY A 224 2.67 -19.11 3.42
C GLY A 224 2.81 -19.43 4.89
N GLN A 225 3.31 -20.63 5.17
CA GLN A 225 3.65 -21.09 6.51
C GLN A 225 5.07 -21.65 6.53
N VAL A 226 5.82 -21.36 7.58
CA VAL A 226 7.18 -21.86 7.83
C VAL A 226 7.29 -22.40 9.25
N GLU A 227 8.24 -23.30 9.47
CA GLU A 227 8.59 -23.78 10.81
C GLU A 227 9.93 -23.14 11.23
N ALA A 228 9.97 -22.53 12.42
CA ALA A 228 11.17 -21.96 13.00
C ALA A 228 11.13 -22.10 14.53
N GLY A 229 12.24 -22.49 15.15
CA GLY A 229 12.31 -22.63 16.61
C GLY A 229 11.30 -23.62 17.20
N GLY A 230 10.87 -24.62 16.42
CA GLY A 230 9.83 -25.59 16.83
C GLY A 230 8.40 -25.05 16.84
N ARG A 231 8.15 -23.87 16.25
CA ARG A 231 6.81 -23.28 16.10
C ARG A 231 6.52 -23.04 14.61
N PHE A 232 5.24 -23.02 14.27
CA PHE A 232 4.78 -22.73 12.91
C PHE A 232 4.34 -21.27 12.79
N TYR A 233 4.90 -20.54 11.83
CA TYR A 233 4.57 -19.15 11.57
C TYR A 233 3.85 -19.03 10.23
N THR A 234 2.69 -18.37 10.24
CA THR A 234 2.00 -17.95 9.02
C THR A 234 2.45 -16.55 8.67
N TRP A 235 2.78 -16.32 7.40
CA TRP A 235 3.45 -15.10 6.95
C TRP A 235 2.89 -14.58 5.64
N ILE A 236 3.14 -13.30 5.41
CA ILE A 236 2.81 -12.55 4.19
C ILE A 236 3.94 -11.54 3.94
N VAL A 237 4.37 -11.42 2.69
CA VAL A 237 5.32 -10.38 2.27
C VAL A 237 4.61 -9.12 1.81
N ARG A 238 5.20 -7.98 2.15
CA ARG A 238 4.82 -6.63 1.72
C ARG A 238 6.08 -5.91 1.26
N TYR A 239 5.90 -4.88 0.45
CA TYR A 239 7.01 -4.14 -0.14
C TYR A 239 6.86 -2.64 0.11
N ILE A 240 8.00 -2.00 0.37
CA ILE A 240 8.13 -0.55 0.43
C ILE A 240 9.30 -0.20 -0.49
N GLY A 241 8.99 0.46 -1.61
CA GLY A 241 9.93 0.44 -2.73
C GLY A 241 10.22 -1.01 -3.15
N ASP A 242 11.50 -1.32 -3.32
CA ASP A 242 11.96 -2.68 -3.65
C ASP A 242 12.27 -3.55 -2.43
N SER A 243 12.18 -3.00 -1.21
CA SER A 243 12.53 -3.73 0.00
C SER A 243 11.35 -4.55 0.52
N SER A 244 11.59 -5.86 0.71
CA SER A 244 10.60 -6.79 1.24
C SER A 244 10.55 -6.76 2.77
N TYR A 245 9.34 -6.76 3.32
CA TYR A 245 9.04 -6.86 4.74
C TYR A 245 8.01 -7.97 4.93
N ILE A 246 8.28 -8.89 5.85
CA ILE A 246 7.40 -10.03 6.07
C ILE A 246 6.67 -9.81 7.39
N TYR A 247 5.35 -9.73 7.35
CA TYR A 247 4.53 -9.86 8.55
C TYR A 247 4.33 -11.34 8.86
N ALA A 248 4.52 -11.72 10.12
CA ALA A 248 4.29 -13.10 10.54
C ALA A 248 3.64 -13.18 11.92
N THR A 249 2.92 -14.26 12.16
CA THR A 249 2.34 -14.62 13.46
C THR A 249 2.42 -16.13 13.66
N GLU A 250 2.48 -16.57 14.92
CA GLU A 250 2.36 -17.98 15.24
C GLU A 250 1.00 -18.51 14.77
N SER A 251 1.04 -19.62 14.05
CA SER A 251 -0.11 -20.26 13.42
C SER A 251 -1.04 -20.83 14.48
N VAL A 252 -2.35 -20.59 14.30
CA VAL A 252 -3.39 -21.16 15.17
C VAL A 252 -3.50 -22.68 14.95
N ASP A 253 -3.43 -23.11 13.69
CA ASP A 253 -3.45 -24.52 13.29
C ASP A 253 -2.35 -24.80 12.25
N PRO A 254 -1.26 -25.49 12.62
CA PRO A 254 -0.21 -25.93 11.69
C PRO A 254 -0.71 -26.80 10.53
N LYS A 255 -1.90 -27.40 10.63
CA LYS A 255 -2.46 -28.31 9.63
C LYS A 255 -3.46 -27.66 8.68
N ALA A 256 -3.83 -26.39 8.92
CA ALA A 256 -4.84 -25.69 8.13
C ALA A 256 -4.46 -25.48 6.64
N GLY A 257 -3.19 -25.67 6.27
CA GLY A 257 -2.74 -25.84 4.88
C GLY A 257 -2.70 -24.56 4.02
N ASN A 258 -1.70 -24.52 3.13
CA ASN A 258 -1.40 -23.45 2.15
C ASN A 258 -2.45 -23.34 1.03
N LYS A 259 -3.72 -23.07 1.33
CA LYS A 259 -4.62 -22.56 0.28
C LYS A 259 -4.27 -21.10 0.03
N SER A 260 -3.49 -20.86 -1.03
CA SER A 260 -3.00 -19.54 -1.41
C SER A 260 -4.13 -18.53 -1.57
N TRP A 261 -3.82 -17.29 -1.24
CA TRP A 261 -4.72 -16.13 -1.12
C TRP A 261 -5.45 -15.70 -2.42
N TRP A 262 -5.04 -16.14 -3.62
CA TRP A 262 -5.48 -15.52 -4.88
C TRP A 262 -6.68 -16.15 -5.59
N PHE A 263 -7.85 -16.12 -4.96
CA PHE A 263 -9.13 -16.27 -5.68
C PHE A 263 -10.05 -15.09 -5.35
N PHE A 264 -9.79 -13.94 -5.99
CA PHE A 264 -10.79 -12.90 -6.28
C PHE A 264 -10.42 -12.23 -7.61
#